data_AF-A0A976KLV5-F1
#
_entry.id   AF-A0A976KLV5-F1
#
_cell.length_a   1.000
_cell.length_b   1.000
_cell.length_c   1.000
_cell.angle_alpha   90.00
_cell.angle_beta   90.00
_cell.angle_gamma   90.00
#
_symmetry.space_group_name_H-M   'P 1'
#
loop_
_entity.id
_entity.type
_entity.pdbx_description
1 polymer ?
#
loop_
_entity_poly.entity_id
_entity_poly.type
_entity_poly.pdbx_seq_one_letter_code
_entity_poly.pdbx_strand_id
1 'polypeptide(L)' 'MIAYIIRRILYAIPILIGVNLITFALFFIVNPPDQMARLHLGDKRVTQDAIDKWKSQRGYDKPL' A
#
# COMPACT_ATOMS: atom_id res chain seq x y z
N MET A 1 31.39 4.07 22.81
CA MET A 1 31.06 3.52 21.46
C MET A 1 29.82 2.61 21.47
N ILE A 2 29.78 1.52 22.26
CA ILE A 2 28.61 0.61 22.31
C ILE A 2 27.29 1.31 22.67
N ALA A 3 27.27 2.14 23.72
CA ALA A 3 26.07 2.89 24.12
C ALA A 3 25.55 3.85 23.02
N TYR A 4 26.46 4.41 22.21
CA TYR A 4 26.10 5.26 21.08
C TYR A 4 25.46 4.45 19.95
N ILE A 5 26.01 3.26 19.65
CA ILE A 5 25.45 2.34 18.65
C ILE A 5 24.04 1.90 19.08
N ILE A 6 23.86 1.51 20.35
CA ILE A 6 22.54 1.09 20.87
C ILE A 6 21.52 2.21 20.73
N ARG A 7 21.87 3.45 21.14
CA ARG A 7 20.99 4.62 21.00
C ARG A 7 20.61 4.87 19.53
N ARG A 8 21.54 4.68 18.60
CA ARG A 8 21.30 4.85 17.16
C ARG A 8 20.37 3.78 16.58
N ILE A 9 20.50 2.52 17.02
CA ILE A 9 19.59 1.43 16.61
C ILE A 9 18.18 1.66 17.16
N LEU A 10 18.06 2.11 18.42
CA LEU A 10 16.77 2.43 19.01
C LEU A 10 16.03 3.54 18.26
N TYR A 11 16.74 4.53 17.70
CA TYR A 11 16.13 5.54 16.83
C TYR A 11 15.77 5.00 15.44
N ALA A 12 16.48 3.99 14.94
CA ALA A 12 16.16 3.40 13.64
C ALA A 12 14.80 2.68 13.64
N ILE A 13 14.40 2.07 14.75
CA ILE A 13 13.12 1.35 14.88
C ILE A 13 11.90 2.25 14.54
N PRO A 14 11.66 3.38 15.24
CA PRO A 14 10.52 4.25 14.92
C PRO A 14 10.63 4.87 13.53
N ILE A 15 11.83 5.15 13.04
CA ILE A 15 12.03 5.67 11.67
C ILE A 15 11.60 4.63 10.64
N LEU A 16 12.04 3.38 10.80
CA LEU A 16 11.68 2.30 9.89
C LEU A 16 10.17 2.03 9.90
N ILE A 17 9.54 2.06 11.08
CA ILE A 17 8.09 1.97 11.21
C ILE A 17 7.43 3.14 10.47
N GLY A 18 7.87 4.37 10.72
CA GLY A 18 7.33 5.57 10.09
C GLY A 18 7.43 5.52 8.56
N VAL A 19 8.59 5.14 8.03
CA VAL A 19 8.79 5.00 6.57
C VAL A 19 7.89 3.90 6.00
N ASN A 20 7.75 2.75 6.66
CA ASN A 20 6.85 1.68 6.20
C ASN A 20 5.36 2.09 6.26
N LEU A 21 4.95 2.85 7.28
CA LEU A 21 3.60 3.38 7.37
C LEU A 21 3.33 4.42 6.28
N ILE A 22 4.31 5.28 5.98
CA ILE A 22 4.21 6.27 4.90
C ILE A 22 4.14 5.57 3.55
N THR A 23 4.99 4.58 3.29
CA THR A 23 4.93 3.81 2.04
C THR A 23 3.60 3.06 1.92
N PHE A 24 3.14 2.41 2.99
CA PHE A 24 1.82 1.78 3.03
C PHE A 24 0.71 2.79 2.72
N ALA A 25 0.71 3.97 3.35
CA ALA A 25 -0.28 5.00 3.09
C ALA A 25 -0.25 5.49 1.64
N LEU A 26 0.93 5.75 1.07
CA LEU A 26 1.06 6.17 -0.33
C LEU A 26 0.58 5.12 -1.32
N PHE A 27 0.82 3.83 -1.04
CA PHE A 27 0.41 2.75 -1.93
C PHE A 27 -1.07 2.38 -1.77
N PHE A 28 -1.60 2.34 -0.54
CA PHE A 28 -2.95 1.83 -0.28
C PHE A 28 -4.01 2.91 -0.10
N ILE A 29 -3.66 4.07 0.47
CA ILE A 29 -4.60 5.18 0.69
C ILE A 29 -4.64 6.09 -0.53
N VAL A 30 -3.47 6.48 -1.06
CA VAL A 30 -3.39 7.42 -2.19
C VAL A 30 -3.60 6.73 -3.54
N ASN A 31 -3.24 5.44 -3.66
CA ASN A 31 -3.43 4.66 -4.88
C ASN A 31 -4.32 3.42 -4.66
N PRO A 32 -5.60 3.57 -4.26
CA PRO A 32 -6.48 2.44 -4.02
C PRO A 32 -6.56 1.50 -5.23
N PRO A 33 -6.64 0.17 -4.99
CA PRO A 33 -6.76 -0.82 -6.06
C PRO A 33 -8.00 -0.60 -6.95
N ASP A 34 -9.05 0.02 -6.42
CA ASP A 34 -10.23 0.42 -7.18
C ASP A 34 -9.95 1.50 -8.24
N GLN A 35 -9.02 2.43 -7.95
CA GLN A 35 -8.59 3.43 -8.93
C GLN A 35 -7.75 2.77 -10.01
N MET A 36 -6.85 1.87 -9.63
CA MET A 36 -6.03 1.09 -10.58
C MET A 36 -6.89 0.21 -11.49
N ALA A 37 -7.97 -0.37 -10.97
CA ALA A 37 -8.93 -1.14 -11.74
C ALA A 37 -9.67 -0.27 -12.75
N ARG A 38 -10.12 0.93 -12.35
CA ARG A 38 -10.82 1.87 -13.25
C ARG A 38 -9.91 2.38 -14.37
N LEU A 39 -8.66 2.69 -14.06
CA LEU A 39 -7.66 3.09 -15.06
C LEU A 39 -7.36 1.96 -16.05
N HIS A 40 -7.31 0.70 -15.61
CA HIS A 40 -7.06 -0.46 -16.49
C HIS A 40 -8.28 -0.90 -17.30
N LEU A 41 -9.49 -0.81 -16.73
CA LEU A 41 -10.73 -1.25 -17.39
C LEU A 41 -11.33 -0.19 -18.32
N GLY A 42 -10.85 1.06 -18.21
CA GLY A 42 -11.24 2.19 -19.06
C GLY A 42 -12.51 2.91 -18.60
N ASP A 43 -12.60 4.22 -18.80
CA ASP A 43 -13.62 5.11 -18.20
C ASP A 43 -15.08 4.85 -18.61
N LYS A 44 -15.34 4.09 -19.68
CA LYS A 44 -16.70 3.90 -20.20
C LYS A 44 -17.36 2.67 -19.58
N ARG A 45 -18.08 2.90 -18.47
CA ARG A 45 -18.98 1.94 -17.79
C ARG A 45 -18.28 0.76 -17.12
N VAL A 46 -17.29 1.04 -16.29
CA VAL A 46 -16.77 0.03 -15.35
C VAL A 46 -17.86 -0.27 -14.32
N THR A 47 -18.42 -1.49 -14.37
CA THR A 47 -19.34 -2.00 -13.34
C THR A 47 -18.56 -2.43 -12.11
N GLN A 48 -19.18 -2.37 -10.93
CA GLN A 48 -18.54 -2.78 -9.68
C GLN A 48 -18.07 -4.24 -9.74
N ASP A 49 -18.85 -5.13 -10.35
CA ASP A 49 -18.48 -6.52 -10.62
C ASP A 49 -17.18 -6.68 -11.43
N ALA A 50 -16.92 -5.77 -12.39
CA ALA A 50 -15.70 -5.82 -13.18
C ALA A 50 -14.47 -5.39 -12.36
N ILE A 51 -14.64 -4.42 -11.46
CA ILE A 51 -13.60 -3.99 -10.50
C ILE A 51 -13.27 -5.13 -9.55
N ASP A 52 -14.28 -5.76 -8.97
CA ASP A 52 -14.11 -6.83 -8.00
C ASP A 52 -13.49 -8.08 -8.64
N LYS A 53 -13.90 -8.42 -9.87
CA LYS A 53 -13.25 -9.48 -10.66
C LYS A 53 -11.78 -9.16 -10.98
N TRP A 54 -11.47 -7.92 -11.35
CA TRP A 54 -10.09 -7.49 -11.61
C TRP A 54 -9.22 -7.55 -10.34
N LYS A 55 -9.75 -7.08 -9.20
CA LYS A 55 -9.08 -7.17 -7.90
C LYS A 55 -8.84 -8.62 -7.48
N SER A 56 -9.85 -9.48 -7.60
CA SER A 56 -9.75 -10.91 -7.25
C SER A 56 -8.71 -11.64 -8.11
N GLN A 57 -8.69 -11.40 -9.43
CA GLN A 57 -7.70 -11.99 -10.34
C GLN A 57 -6.25 -11.56 -10.05
N ARG A 58 -6.07 -10.34 -9.57
CA ARG A 58 -4.75 -9.78 -9.25
C ARG A 58 -4.36 -9.93 -7.77
N GLY A 59 -5.24 -10.48 -6.94
CA GLY A 59 -5.02 -10.65 -5.51
C GLY A 59 -5.14 -9.37 -4.67
N TYR A 60 -5.64 -8.27 -5.25
CA TYR A 60 -5.89 -7.00 -4.54
C TYR A 60 -7.15 -7.03 -3.65
N ASP A 61 -7.92 -8.12 -3.69
CA ASP A 61 -9.07 -8.38 -2.82
C ASP A 61 -8.66 -8.93 -1.44
N LYS A 62 -7.39 -9.34 -1.28
CA LYS A 62 -6.92 -9.86 0.00
C LYS A 62 -6.44 -8.70 0.89
N PRO A 63 -6.87 -8.64 2.15
CA PRO A 63 -6.21 -7.76 3.11
C PRO A 63 -4.75 -8.22 3.26
N LEU A 64 -3.82 -7.25 3.28
CA LEU A 64 -2.45 -7.46 3.71
C LEU A 64 -2.42 -7.72 5.23
#